data_AF-A0A4V3HHT5-F1
#
_entry.id   AF-A0A4V3HHT5-F1
#
_cell.length_a   1.000
_cell.length_b   1.000
_cell.length_c   1.000
_cell.angle_alpha   90.00
_cell.angle_beta   90.00
_cell.angle_gamma   90.00
#
_symmetry.space_group_name_H-M   'P 1'
#
loop_
_entity.id
_entity.type
_entity.pdbx_description
1 polymer ?
#
loop_
_entity_poly.entity_id
_entity_poly.type
_entity_poly.pdbx_seq_one_letter_code
_entity_poly.pdbx_strand_id
1 'polypeptide(L)'
;MSRLSNGWKVPETLDDKKELMESYQKTVESMEAENPLTIFREHMDNGLLFKAGLQDAMNQLTTFANLYMSIIELKAEIEKQTKNL
;
A
#
# COMPACT_ATOMS: atom_id res chain seq x y z
N MET A 1 8.44 -1.46 -19.46
CA MET A 1 7.16 -1.36 -18.71
C MET A 1 7.47 -0.82 -17.33
N SER A 2 6.82 0.26 -16.89
CA SER A 2 7.01 0.80 -15.54
C SER A 2 6.34 -0.10 -14.50
N ARG A 3 6.90 -0.15 -13.28
CA ARG A 3 6.35 -0.88 -12.13
C ARG A 3 6.06 0.10 -11.00
N LEU A 4 5.03 -0.24 -10.21
CA LEU A 4 4.66 0.46 -8.99
C LEU A 4 5.59 0.05 -7.83
N SER A 5 5.60 0.85 -6.77
CA SER A 5 6.36 0.61 -5.54
C SER A 5 6.02 -0.73 -4.86
N ASN A 6 4.82 -1.25 -5.04
CA ASN A 6 4.43 -2.59 -4.58
C ASN A 6 4.85 -3.74 -5.52
N GLY A 7 5.57 -3.44 -6.60
CA GLY A 7 6.08 -4.41 -7.58
C GLY A 7 5.12 -4.74 -8.72
N TRP A 8 3.87 -4.26 -8.70
CA TRP A 8 2.90 -4.51 -9.77
C TRP A 8 3.25 -3.74 -11.05
N LYS A 9 2.89 -4.29 -12.21
CA LYS A 9 3.03 -3.58 -13.48
C LYS A 9 2.02 -2.43 -13.51
N VAL A 10 2.44 -1.25 -13.99
CA VAL A 10 1.51 -0.15 -14.26
C VAL A 10 0.60 -0.55 -15.45
N PRO A 11 -0.74 -0.55 -15.29
CA PRO A 11 -1.66 -0.87 -16.39
C PRO A 11 -1.56 0.13 -17.55
N GLU A 12 -1.95 -0.30 -18.75
CA GLU A 12 -1.80 0.52 -19.97
C GLU A 12 -3.03 1.41 -20.23
N THR A 13 -4.24 0.90 -19.95
CA THR A 13 -5.48 1.66 -20.14
C THR A 13 -5.76 2.59 -18.96
N LEU A 14 -6.60 3.61 -19.18
CA LEU A 14 -7.00 4.53 -18.11
C LEU A 14 -7.94 3.85 -17.10
N ASP A 15 -8.86 3.00 -17.60
CA ASP A 15 -9.86 2.33 -16.77
C ASP A 15 -9.19 1.32 -15.83
N ASP A 16 -8.24 0.51 -16.33
CA ASP A 16 -7.50 -0.44 -15.49
C ASP A 16 -6.68 0.29 -14.40
N LYS A 17 -6.15 1.48 -14.68
CA LYS A 17 -5.42 2.28 -13.68
C LYS A 17 -6.37 2.74 -12.57
N LYS A 18 -7.58 3.19 -12.91
CA LYS A 18 -8.59 3.63 -11.94
C LYS A 18 -9.09 2.46 -11.10
N GLU A 19 -9.39 1.33 -11.73
CA GLU A 19 -9.83 0.12 -11.03
C GLU A 19 -8.75 -0.38 -10.05
N LEU A 20 -7.49 -0.45 -10.51
CA LEU A 20 -6.39 -0.86 -9.64
C LEU A 20 -6.18 0.11 -8.47
N MET A 21 -6.29 1.42 -8.72
CA MET A 21 -6.19 2.45 -7.68
C MET A 21 -7.30 2.29 -6.63
N GLU A 22 -8.56 2.10 -7.05
CA GLU A 22 -9.69 1.89 -6.14
C GLU A 22 -9.51 0.63 -5.30
N SER A 23 -9.01 -0.45 -5.90
CA SER A 23 -8.69 -1.70 -5.20
C SER A 23 -7.63 -1.48 -4.11
N TYR A 24 -6.56 -0.75 -4.42
CA TYR A 24 -5.52 -0.41 -3.44
C TYR A 24 -6.03 0.52 -2.34
N GLN A 25 -6.88 1.49 -2.66
CA GLN A 25 -7.51 2.37 -1.67
C GLN A 25 -8.37 1.58 -0.68
N LYS A 26 -9.25 0.69 -1.16
CA LYS A 26 -10.04 -0.19 -0.29
C LYS A 26 -9.18 -1.07 0.61
N THR A 27 -8.06 -1.56 0.08
CA THR A 27 -7.11 -2.38 0.84
C THR A 27 -6.47 -1.55 1.96
N VAL A 28 -6.00 -0.34 1.66
CA VAL A 28 -5.41 0.58 2.66
C VAL A 28 -6.43 0.95 3.72
N GLU A 29 -7.66 1.30 3.35
CA GLU A 29 -8.74 1.61 4.29
C GLU A 29 -9.05 0.43 5.22
N SER A 30 -9.01 -0.79 4.71
CA SER A 30 -9.21 -2.01 5.51
C SER A 30 -8.05 -2.24 6.49
N MET A 31 -6.81 -1.99 6.05
CA MET A 31 -5.62 -2.08 6.92
C MET A 31 -5.59 -0.97 7.97
N GLU A 32 -6.10 0.23 7.67
CA GLU A 32 -6.19 1.32 8.65
C GLU A 32 -7.22 1.02 9.74
N ALA A 33 -8.31 0.31 9.41
CA ALA A 33 -9.26 -0.19 10.40
C ALA A 33 -8.61 -1.22 11.36
N GLU A 34 -7.64 -1.99 10.87
CA GLU A 34 -6.77 -2.90 11.64
C GLU A 34 -5.39 -2.29 11.89
N ASN A 35 -5.35 -1.03 12.35
CA ASN A 35 -4.14 -0.21 12.42
C ASN A 35 -2.88 -0.97 12.89
N PRO A 36 -1.94 -1.31 11.97
CA PRO A 36 -0.77 -2.13 12.28
C PRO A 36 0.15 -1.50 13.32
N LEU A 37 0.15 -0.16 13.43
CA LEU A 37 0.91 0.56 14.45
C LEU A 37 0.32 0.38 15.85
N THR A 38 -1.01 0.19 15.95
CA THR A 38 -1.68 -0.10 17.22
C THR A 38 -1.32 -1.51 17.68
N ILE A 39 -1.43 -2.49 16.78
CA ILE A 39 -1.03 -3.88 17.04
C ILE A 39 0.45 -3.95 17.43
N PHE A 40 1.34 -3.25 16.70
CA PHE A 40 2.76 -3.18 17.01
C PHE A 40 3.04 -2.60 18.40
N ARG A 41 2.37 -1.49 18.75
CA ARG A 41 2.52 -0.84 20.06
C ARG A 41 2.05 -1.77 21.17
N GLU A 42 0.92 -2.44 21.02
CA GLU A 42 0.42 -3.43 22.00
C GLU A 42 1.40 -4.60 22.20
N HIS A 43 2.04 -5.09 21.14
CA HIS A 43 3.04 -6.16 21.25
C HIS A 43 4.33 -5.71 21.94
N MET A 44 4.75 -4.46 21.70
CA MET A 44 5.87 -3.83 22.40
C MET A 44 5.57 -3.65 23.89
N ASP A 45 4.40 -3.09 24.21
CA ASP A 45 3.99 -2.78 25.59
C ASP A 45 3.80 -4.05 26.43
N ASN A 46 3.38 -5.16 25.81
CA ASN A 46 3.21 -6.45 26.48
C ASN A 46 4.49 -7.30 26.58
N GLY A 47 5.65 -6.80 26.12
CA GLY A 47 6.93 -7.51 26.22
C GLY A 47 7.02 -8.80 25.39
N LEU A 48 6.11 -9.00 24.43
CA LEU A 48 5.97 -10.19 23.59
C LEU A 48 6.81 -10.12 22.30
N LEU A 49 7.91 -9.36 22.30
CA LEU A 49 8.78 -9.20 21.13
C LEU A 49 9.67 -10.43 20.95
N PHE A 50 9.10 -11.52 20.45
CA PHE A 50 9.88 -12.52 19.74
C PHE A 50 10.41 -11.89 18.44
N LYS A 51 11.67 -12.18 18.06
CA LYS A 51 12.29 -11.65 16.82
C LYS A 51 11.40 -11.81 15.58
N ALA A 52 10.62 -12.90 15.51
CA ALA A 52 9.67 -13.16 14.44
C ALA A 52 8.49 -12.17 14.41
N GLY A 53 7.92 -11.80 15.56
CA GLY A 53 6.80 -10.86 15.64
C GLY A 53 7.21 -9.43 15.27
N LEU A 54 8.43 -9.02 15.66
CA LEU A 54 8.99 -7.73 15.22
C LEU A 54 9.18 -7.69 13.70
N GLN A 55 9.72 -8.76 13.12
CA GLN A 55 9.91 -8.86 11.68
C GLN A 55 8.57 -8.84 10.93
N ASP A 56 7.55 -9.52 11.45
CA ASP A 56 6.23 -9.54 10.82
C ASP A 56 5.58 -8.15 10.82
N ALA A 57 5.61 -7.44 11.95
CA ALA A 57 5.09 -6.07 12.02
C ALA A 57 5.85 -5.11 11.09
N MET A 58 7.18 -5.25 10.98
CA MET A 58 7.98 -4.48 10.01
C MET A 58 7.61 -4.81 8.56
N ASN A 59 7.30 -6.07 8.25
CA ASN A 59 6.82 -6.48 6.93
C ASN A 59 5.44 -5.89 6.61
N GLN A 60 4.54 -5.87 7.59
CA GLN A 60 3.21 -5.26 7.46
C GLN A 60 3.31 -3.75 7.21
N LEU A 61 4.15 -3.04 7.97
CA LEU A 61 4.42 -1.62 7.76
C LEU A 61 5.00 -1.34 6.37
N THR A 62 5.94 -2.16 5.93
CA THR A 62 6.55 -2.03 4.60
C THR A 62 5.51 -2.25 3.49
N THR A 63 4.66 -3.25 3.66
CA THR A 63 3.55 -3.54 2.73
C THR A 63 2.59 -2.37 2.63
N PHE A 64 2.20 -1.82 3.78
CA PHE A 64 1.32 -0.65 3.85
C PHE A 64 1.93 0.56 3.14
N ALA A 65 3.19 0.88 3.43
CA ALA A 65 3.90 1.99 2.80
C ALA A 65 3.99 1.83 1.27
N ASN A 66 4.30 0.62 0.79
CA ASN A 66 4.39 0.32 -0.63
C ASN A 66 3.04 0.47 -1.35
N LEU A 67 1.93 0.03 -0.72
CA LEU A 67 0.58 0.23 -1.26
C LEU A 67 0.23 1.71 -1.34
N TYR A 68 0.52 2.49 -0.30
CA TYR A 68 0.25 3.92 -0.28
C TYR A 68 1.01 4.67 -1.38
N MET A 69 2.30 4.36 -1.56
CA MET A 69 3.10 4.91 -2.66
C MET A 69 2.57 4.51 -4.03
N SER A 70 2.12 3.26 -4.19
CA SER A 70 1.53 2.77 -5.45
C SER A 70 0.26 3.54 -5.83
N ILE A 71 -0.56 3.94 -4.85
CA ILE A 71 -1.73 4.79 -5.08
C ILE A 71 -1.31 6.17 -5.60
N ILE A 72 -0.27 6.77 -5.03
CA ILE A 72 0.25 8.08 -5.46
C ILE A 72 0.78 8.00 -6.90
N GLU A 73 1.54 6.95 -7.22
CA GLU A 73 2.05 6.71 -8.57
C GLU A 73 0.92 6.52 -9.59
N LEU A 74 -0.14 5.76 -9.24
CA LEU A 74 -1.32 5.59 -10.09
C LEU A 74 -2.06 6.91 -10.31
N LYS A 75 -2.23 7.74 -9.29
CA LYS A 75 -2.83 9.08 -9.42
C LYS A 75 -2.03 9.95 -10.40
N ALA A 76 -0.71 9.97 -10.27
CA ALA A 76 0.16 10.73 -11.16
C ALA A 76 0.06 10.25 -12.62
N GLU A 77 0.00 8.94 -12.86
CA GLU A 77 -0.12 8.39 -14.21
C GLU A 77 -1.51 8.65 -14.81
N ILE A 78 -2.58 8.55 -14.01
CA ILE A 78 -3.94 8.92 -14.42
C ILE A 78 -4.01 10.40 -14.82
N GLU A 79 -3.43 11.30 -14.02
CA GLU A 79 -3.39 12.74 -14.33
C GLU A 79 -2.63 13.01 -15.63
N LYS A 80 -1.49 12.35 -15.83
CA LYS A 80 -0.68 12.47 -17.04
C LYS A 80 -1.44 12.00 -18.28
N GLN A 81 -2.14 10.87 -18.19
CA GLN A 81 -2.91 10.34 -19.30
C GLN A 81 -4.14 11.21 -19.60
N THR A 82 -4.79 11.76 -18.58
CA THR A 82 -5.99 12.60 -18.73
C THR A 82 -5.66 13.99 -19.28
N LYS A 83 -4.48 14.56 -18.97
CA LYS A 83 -4.03 15.86 -19.54
C LYS A 83 -3.48 15.76 -20.96
N ASN A 84 -3.11 14.56 -21.41
CA ASN A 84 -2.62 14.29 -22.76
C ASN A 84 -3.72 13.78 -23.71
N LEU A 85 -4.96 13.70 -23.23
CA LEU A 85 -6.18 13.43 -24.00
C LEU A 85 -6.94 14.74 -24.24
#